data_AF-A0A535BWZ1-F1
#
_entry.id   AF-A0A535BWZ1-F1
#
_cell.length_a   1.000
_cell.length_b   1.000
_cell.length_c   1.000
_cell.angle_alpha   90.00
_cell.angle_beta   90.00
_cell.angle_gamma   90.00
#
_symmetry.space_group_name_H-M   'P 1'
#
loop_
_entity.id
_entity.type
_entity.pdbx_description
1 polymer ?
#
loop_
_entity_poly.entity_id
_entity_poly.type
_entity_poly.pdbx_seq_one_letter_code
_entity_poly.pdbx_strand_id
1 'polypeptide(L)'
;MDSLRGRTHQDVAKATLAARKTAIKEYEGFTSLNFMLSDGEVLHLYRDFEANGQYYTLYIDNFGEMIVGASEPILAMQAEPIPRGVLHTVPSNLHVQRTTIA
;
A
#
# COMPACT_ATOMS: atom_id res chain seq x y z
N MET A 1 10.82 -10.99 9.00
CA MET A 1 9.36 -11.14 9.15
C MET A 1 8.88 -10.77 10.56
N ASP A 2 9.75 -10.23 11.42
CA ASP A 2 9.48 -10.12 12.86
C ASP A 2 8.65 -8.90 13.28
N SER A 3 8.30 -8.02 12.33
CA SER A 3 7.56 -6.77 12.60
C SER A 3 6.04 -6.87 12.43
N LEU A 4 5.53 -7.90 11.73
CA LEU A 4 4.10 -8.08 11.50
C LEU A 4 3.48 -8.83 12.67
N ARG A 5 2.77 -8.11 13.54
CA ARG A 5 2.17 -8.67 14.78
C ARG A 5 0.71 -9.11 14.63
N GLY A 6 0.10 -8.84 13.48
CA GLY A 6 -1.29 -9.13 13.22
C GLY A 6 -1.71 -8.67 11.83
N ARG A 7 -2.98 -8.93 11.52
CA ARG A 7 -3.62 -8.59 10.23
C ARG A 7 -4.35 -7.25 10.22
N THR A 8 -4.33 -6.51 11.34
CA THR A 8 -5.06 -5.24 11.42
C THR A 8 -4.36 -4.16 10.61
N HIS A 9 -5.11 -3.14 10.19
CA HIS A 9 -4.55 -1.95 9.54
C HIS A 9 -3.39 -1.34 10.34
N GLN A 10 -3.52 -1.30 11.67
CA GLN A 10 -2.53 -0.71 12.56
C GLN A 10 -1.26 -1.57 12.68
N ASP A 11 -1.41 -2.90 12.72
CA ASP A 11 -0.26 -3.81 12.76
C ASP A 11 0.53 -3.76 11.47
N VAL A 12 -0.17 -3.76 10.33
CA VAL A 12 0.47 -3.62 9.02
C VAL A 12 1.12 -2.25 8.88
N ALA A 13 0.47 -1.16 9.29
CA ALA A 13 1.08 0.18 9.26
C ALA A 13 2.40 0.26 10.05
N LYS A 14 2.44 -0.33 11.26
CA LYS A 14 3.67 -0.40 12.07
C LYS A 14 4.75 -1.25 11.39
N ALA A 15 4.37 -2.38 10.81
CA ALA A 15 5.29 -3.25 10.09
C ALA A 15 5.86 -2.56 8.84
N THR A 16 5.03 -1.83 8.08
CA THR A 16 5.43 -1.02 6.93
C THR A 16 6.39 0.10 7.33
N LEU A 17 6.09 0.81 8.43
CA LEU A 17 6.98 1.84 8.95
C LEU A 17 8.35 1.27 9.34
N ALA A 18 8.38 0.12 10.01
CA ALA A 18 9.61 -0.55 10.36
C ALA A 18 10.40 -0.96 9.11
N ALA A 19 9.75 -1.57 8.12
CA ALA A 19 10.37 -1.95 6.86
C ALA A 19 10.97 -0.74 6.12
N ARG A 20 10.23 0.36 6.04
CA ARG A 20 10.69 1.62 5.44
C ARG A 20 11.92 2.19 6.16
N LYS A 21 11.90 2.23 7.50
CA LYS A 21 13.04 2.71 8.30
C LYS A 21 14.27 1.83 8.10
N THR A 22 14.10 0.51 8.07
CA THR A 22 15.19 -0.42 7.78
C THR A 22 15.75 -0.17 6.40
N ALA A 23 14.91 0.01 5.37
CA ALA A 23 15.38 0.25 4.02
C ALA A 23 16.25 1.51 3.93
N ILE A 24 15.79 2.62 4.52
CA ILE A 24 16.55 3.89 4.59
C ILE A 24 17.87 3.70 5.34
N LYS A 25 17.86 2.99 6.47
CA LYS A 25 19.03 2.84 7.34
C LYS A 25 20.09 1.91 6.77
N GLU A 26 19.68 0.77 6.21
CA GLU A 26 20.58 -0.33 5.83
C GLU A 26 21.03 -0.23 4.36
N TYR A 27 20.26 0.45 3.50
CA TYR A 27 20.54 0.54 2.06
C TYR A 27 20.75 1.99 1.58
N GLU A 28 21.02 2.93 2.49
CA GLU A 28 21.18 4.37 2.21
C GLU A 28 19.98 5.01 1.49
N GLY A 29 18.80 4.39 1.59
CA GLY A 29 17.59 4.79 0.88
C GLY A 29 16.89 3.60 0.24
N PHE A 30 15.88 3.88 -0.56
CA PHE A 30 15.23 2.89 -1.42
C PHE A 30 14.63 3.53 -2.67
N THR A 31 14.75 2.85 -3.81
CA THR A 31 14.13 3.36 -5.04
C THR A 31 12.60 3.29 -4.95
N SER A 32 12.06 2.14 -4.53
CA SER A 32 10.63 1.96 -4.25
C SER A 32 10.37 0.87 -3.22
N LEU A 33 9.25 1.00 -2.51
CA LEU A 33 8.70 0.03 -1.59
C LEU A 33 7.21 -0.08 -1.87
N ASN A 34 6.85 -1.00 -2.76
CA ASN A 34 5.48 -1.24 -3.19
C ASN A 34 5.06 -2.66 -2.85
N PHE A 35 3.86 -2.83 -2.32
CA PHE A 35 3.30 -4.16 -2.10
C PHE A 35 1.77 -4.16 -2.14
N MET A 36 1.24 -5.35 -2.42
CA MET A 36 -0.13 -5.74 -2.11
C MET A 36 -0.06 -6.98 -1.23
N LEU A 37 -0.77 -6.98 -0.11
CA LEU A 37 -0.80 -8.09 0.84
C LEU A 37 -2.24 -8.42 1.16
N SER A 38 -2.60 -9.70 1.11
CA SER A 38 -3.93 -10.16 1.49
C SER A 38 -3.82 -11.44 2.29
N ASP A 39 -4.69 -11.58 3.29
CA ASP A 39 -4.92 -12.82 4.04
C ASP A 39 -6.24 -13.50 3.64
N GLY A 40 -6.92 -13.00 2.61
CA GLY A 40 -8.23 -13.46 2.15
C GLY A 40 -9.42 -12.73 2.80
N GLU A 41 -9.22 -12.00 3.89
CA GLU A 41 -10.26 -11.17 4.53
C GLU A 41 -10.01 -9.66 4.31
N VAL A 42 -8.74 -9.27 4.27
CA VAL A 42 -8.32 -7.87 4.15
C VAL A 42 -7.25 -7.74 3.08
N LEU A 43 -7.37 -6.72 2.22
CA LEU A 43 -6.35 -6.36 1.25
C LEU A 43 -5.65 -5.06 1.67
N HIS A 44 -4.33 -5.10 1.79
CA HIS A 44 -3.47 -3.96 2.04
C HIS A 44 -2.72 -3.57 0.78
N LEU A 45 -2.67 -2.28 0.48
CA LEU A 45 -1.94 -1.72 -0.65
C LEU A 45 -1.06 -0.58 -0.17
N TYR A 46 0.21 -0.60 -0.58
CA TYR A 46 1.16 0.44 -0.24
C TYR A 46 2.09 0.73 -1.40
N ARG A 47 2.40 2.01 -1.54
CA ARG A 47 3.34 2.51 -2.54
C ARG A 47 4.18 3.62 -1.92
N ASP A 48 5.49 3.50 -2.01
CA ASP A 48 6.44 4.55 -1.66
C ASP A 48 7.65 4.48 -2.58
N PHE A 49 8.30 5.62 -2.78
CA PHE A 49 9.43 5.78 -3.69
C PHE A 49 10.19 7.05 -3.34
N GLU A 50 11.50 7.07 -3.56
CA GLU A 50 12.30 8.28 -3.40
C GLU A 50 12.28 9.16 -4.65
N ALA A 51 12.31 8.53 -5.83
CA ALA A 51 12.33 9.19 -7.13
C ALA A 51 11.48 8.42 -8.16
N ASN A 52 11.29 9.01 -9.35
CA ASN A 52 10.69 8.33 -10.50
C ASN A 52 9.28 7.77 -10.23
N GLY A 53 8.45 8.50 -9.50
CA GLY A 53 7.11 8.06 -9.08
C GLY A 53 6.23 7.54 -10.23
N GLN A 54 6.40 8.08 -11.44
CA GLN A 54 5.65 7.66 -12.63
C GLN A 54 5.87 6.19 -13.02
N TYR A 55 6.95 5.54 -12.57
CA TYR A 55 7.26 4.14 -12.89
C TYR A 55 6.78 3.14 -11.84
N TYR A 56 6.53 3.60 -10.61
CA TYR A 56 6.21 2.75 -9.48
C TYR A 56 4.75 2.92 -9.09
N THR A 57 3.82 2.73 -10.01
CA THR A 57 2.41 3.05 -9.80
C THR A 57 1.64 1.92 -9.12
N LEU A 58 0.61 2.31 -8.37
CA LEU A 58 -0.39 1.43 -7.80
C LEU A 58 -1.68 2.24 -7.72
N TYR A 59 -2.79 1.69 -8.21
CA TYR A 59 -4.09 2.34 -8.30
C TYR A 59 -5.08 1.58 -7.43
N ILE A 60 -6.07 2.28 -6.91
CA ILE A 60 -7.21 1.69 -6.20
C ILE A 60 -8.48 2.38 -6.68
N ASP A 61 -9.51 1.60 -6.97
CA ASP A 61 -10.84 2.15 -7.27
C ASP A 61 -11.95 1.29 -6.67
N ASN A 62 -13.09 1.92 -6.41
CA ASN A 62 -14.25 1.29 -5.82
C ASN A 62 -15.41 1.30 -6.82
N PHE A 63 -15.79 0.12 -7.30
CA PHE A 63 -16.89 -0.09 -8.24
C PHE A 63 -18.23 -0.42 -7.54
N GLY A 64 -18.35 -0.11 -6.25
CA GLY A 64 -19.52 -0.39 -5.43
C GLY A 64 -19.51 -1.80 -4.84
N GLU A 65 -19.50 -2.83 -5.69
CA GLU A 65 -19.52 -4.24 -5.27
C GLU A 65 -18.12 -4.83 -5.08
N MET A 66 -17.10 -4.15 -5.60
CA MET A 66 -15.71 -4.60 -5.51
C MET A 66 -14.75 -3.41 -5.49
N ILE A 67 -13.62 -3.61 -4.82
CA ILE A 67 -12.48 -2.71 -4.92
C ILE A 67 -11.39 -3.42 -5.72
N VAL A 68 -10.83 -2.70 -6.69
CA VAL A 68 -9.74 -3.18 -7.52
C VAL A 68 -8.47 -2.43 -7.15
N GLY A 69 -7.42 -3.19 -6.85
CA GLY A 69 -6.06 -2.69 -6.77
C GLY A 69 -5.24 -3.21 -7.94
N ALA A 70 -4.54 -2.33 -8.66
CA ALA A 70 -3.76 -2.74 -9.83
C ALA A 70 -2.54 -1.84 -10.02
N SER A 71 -1.46 -2.38 -10.60
CA SER A 71 -0.25 -1.60 -10.91
C SER A 71 -0.50 -0.55 -12.00
N GLU A 72 -1.49 -0.77 -12.85
CA GLU A 72 -1.93 0.13 -13.93
C GLU A 72 -3.46 0.19 -13.95
N PRO A 73 -4.08 1.30 -14.42
CA PRO A 73 -5.53 1.39 -14.51
C PRO A 73 -6.08 0.34 -15.47
N ILE A 74 -7.02 -0.45 -14.98
CA ILE A 74 -7.78 -1.42 -15.77
C ILE A 74 -9.27 -1.11 -15.62
N LEU A 75 -10.15 -1.68 -16.46
CA LEU A 75 -11.60 -1.63 -16.25
C LEU A 75 -12.19 -0.21 -16.03
N ALA A 76 -11.61 0.80 -16.70
CA ALA A 76 -11.98 2.22 -16.53
C ALA A 76 -11.81 2.78 -15.10
N MET A 77 -10.86 2.24 -14.33
CA MET A 77 -10.41 2.83 -13.06
C MET A 77 -9.99 4.30 -13.23
N GLN A 78 -10.10 5.05 -12.14
CA GLN A 78 -9.48 6.37 -12.00
C GLN A 78 -7.99 6.32 -12.37
N ALA A 79 -7.55 7.34 -13.11
CA ALA A 79 -6.20 7.44 -13.65
C ALA A 79 -5.16 8.01 -12.68
N GLU A 80 -5.54 8.26 -11.42
CA GLU A 80 -4.63 8.75 -10.39
C GLU A 80 -4.12 7.61 -9.50
N PRO A 81 -2.79 7.39 -9.40
CA PRO A 81 -2.26 6.36 -8.54
C PRO A 81 -2.39 6.77 -7.07
N ILE A 82 -2.41 5.78 -6.18
CA ILE A 82 -2.48 6.03 -4.74
C ILE A 82 -1.32 6.93 -4.28
N PRO A 83 -1.55 7.81 -3.29
CA PRO A 83 -0.53 8.69 -2.77
C PRO A 83 0.70 7.93 -2.25
N ARG A 84 1.87 8.52 -2.47
CA ARG A 84 3.14 8.04 -1.92
C ARG A 84 3.06 7.97 -0.38
N GLY A 85 3.56 6.88 0.19
CA GLY A 85 3.70 6.73 1.63
C GLY A 85 2.37 6.56 2.35
N VAL A 86 1.28 6.21 1.66
CA VAL A 86 -0.03 6.00 2.29
C VAL A 86 -0.43 4.53 2.17
N LEU A 87 -0.54 3.88 3.33
CA LEU A 87 -1.10 2.53 3.41
C LEU A 87 -2.62 2.61 3.25
N HIS A 88 -3.13 1.90 2.25
CA HIS A 88 -4.55 1.66 2.05
C HIS A 88 -4.89 0.27 2.58
N THR A 89 -6.04 0.15 3.21
CA THR A 89 -6.54 -1.14 3.71
C THR A 89 -8.00 -1.29 3.38
N VAL A 90 -8.31 -2.39 2.72
CA VAL A 90 -9.62 -2.73 2.18
C VAL A 90 -10.13 -3.95 2.95
N PRO A 91 -10.92 -3.73 4.02
CA PRO A 91 -11.63 -4.81 4.69
C PRO A 91 -12.81 -5.30 3.84
N SER A 92 -13.42 -6.42 4.27
CA SER A 92 -14.57 -7.05 3.60
C SER A 92 -15.82 -6.17 3.44
N ASN A 93 -15.95 -5.10 4.23
CA ASN A 93 -17.04 -4.12 4.09
C ASN A 93 -16.75 -3.00 3.07
N LEU A 94 -15.61 -3.07 2.37
CA LEU A 94 -15.18 -2.13 1.32
C LEU A 94 -14.95 -0.69 1.79
N HIS A 95 -14.97 -0.41 3.10
CA HIS A 95 -14.61 0.90 3.63
C HIS A 95 -13.09 1.05 3.75
N VAL A 96 -12.51 1.75 2.78
CA VAL A 96 -11.05 1.95 2.69
C VAL A 96 -10.53 2.78 3.87
N GLN A 97 -9.62 2.17 4.64
CA GLN A 97 -8.84 2.83 5.69
C GLN A 97 -7.52 3.33 5.12
N ARG A 98 -7.04 4.47 5.64
CA ARG A 98 -5.82 5.13 5.16
C ARG A 98 -4.97 5.62 6.32
N THR A 99 -3.66 5.38 6.24
CA THR A 99 -2.68 5.95 7.18
C THR A 99 -1.41 6.33 6.43
N THR A 100 -0.90 7.53 6.70
CA THR A 100 0.42 7.96 6.22
C THR A 100 1.52 7.28 7.01
N ILE A 101 2.50 6.74 6.31
CA ILE A 101 3.73 6.14 6.82
C ILE A 101 4.85 7.15 6.61
N ALA A 102 5.25 7.83 7.70
CA ALA A 102 6.29 8.86 7.71
C ALA A 102 7.54 8.40 8.47
#